data_AF-A0A158ID62-F1
#
_entry.id   AF-A0A158ID62-F1
#
_cell.length_a   1.000
_cell.length_b   1.000
_cell.length_c   1.000
_cell.angle_alpha   90.00
_cell.angle_beta   90.00
_cell.angle_gamma   90.00
#
_symmetry.space_group_name_H-M   'P 1'
#
loop_
_entity.id
_entity.type
_entity.pdbx_description
1 polymer ?
#
loop_
_entity_poly.entity_id
_entity_poly.type
_entity_poly.pdbx_seq_one_letter_code
_entity_poly.pdbx_strand_id
1 'polypeptide(L)'
;MSKKFSLEGFQAANLPHPGTITFIESWNDKPKTESADQYPDSFKFRCIDENEDIVPRDRAQLCIPIMEFNVKAVDEAGNPHPFKGAHFISITAYGPNHRFVEVTDSVPQSPSPLPEPPRISPKTPSATEPPGARLATPRSVSARKPMGFWERIRKAMRGI
;
A
#
# COMPACT_ATOMS: atom_id res chain seq x y z
N MET A 1 -12.46 -0.94 -27.30
CA MET A 1 -11.08 -0.42 -27.42
C MET A 1 -10.14 -1.56 -27.09
N SER A 2 -9.45 -2.12 -28.08
CA SER A 2 -8.49 -3.21 -27.86
C SER A 2 -7.34 -2.65 -27.02
N LYS A 3 -7.16 -3.17 -25.79
CA LYS A 3 -5.94 -2.92 -25.01
C LYS A 3 -4.78 -3.34 -25.90
N LYS A 4 -3.97 -2.37 -26.37
CA LYS A 4 -2.70 -2.67 -27.02
C LYS A 4 -1.76 -3.18 -25.91
N PHE A 5 -1.90 -4.44 -25.53
CA PHE A 5 -0.88 -5.12 -24.73
C PHE A 5 0.33 -5.28 -25.66
N SER A 6 1.40 -4.54 -25.38
CA SER A 6 2.68 -4.82 -26.00
C SER A 6 3.39 -5.89 -25.17
N LEU A 7 3.73 -7.02 -25.78
CA LEU A 7 4.57 -8.05 -25.16
C LEU A 7 6.03 -7.60 -25.02
N GLU A 8 6.36 -6.40 -25.49
CA GLU A 8 7.72 -5.89 -25.45
C GLU A 8 8.13 -5.55 -24.01
N GLY A 9 9.21 -6.19 -23.54
CA GLY A 9 9.67 -6.12 -22.16
C GLY A 9 9.18 -7.26 -21.27
N PHE A 10 8.28 -8.13 -21.77
CA PHE A 10 8.00 -9.40 -21.13
C PHE A 10 9.16 -10.38 -21.36
N GLN A 11 9.44 -11.17 -20.33
CA GLN A 11 10.41 -12.24 -20.29
C GLN A 11 9.72 -13.53 -19.84
N ALA A 12 10.34 -14.68 -20.10
CA ALA A 12 9.81 -15.96 -19.60
C ALA A 12 9.64 -15.90 -18.06
N ALA A 13 8.52 -16.42 -17.54
CA ALA A 13 8.15 -16.27 -16.12
C ALA A 13 9.20 -16.84 -15.15
N ASN A 14 9.98 -17.83 -15.60
CA ASN A 14 11.08 -18.44 -14.83
C ASN A 14 12.34 -17.54 -14.72
N LEU A 15 12.46 -16.48 -15.52
CA LEU A 15 13.61 -15.58 -15.47
C LEU A 15 13.56 -14.67 -14.24
N PRO A 16 14.68 -14.46 -13.55
CA PRO A 16 14.72 -13.69 -12.31
C PRO A 16 14.49 -12.19 -12.54
N HIS A 17 14.24 -11.47 -11.43
CA HIS A 17 14.16 -10.02 -11.46
C HIS A 17 15.57 -9.43 -11.68
N PRO A 18 15.73 -8.30 -12.39
CA PRO A 18 17.04 -7.65 -12.58
C PRO A 18 17.73 -7.11 -11.30
N GLY A 19 17.17 -7.36 -10.11
CA GLY A 19 17.83 -7.12 -8.82
C GLY A 19 17.39 -5.89 -8.03
N THR A 20 16.95 -4.81 -8.67
CA THR A 20 16.60 -3.57 -7.95
C THR A 20 15.32 -2.92 -8.46
N ILE A 21 14.64 -2.21 -7.57
CA ILE A 21 13.45 -1.40 -7.86
C ILE A 21 13.72 0.03 -7.39
N THR A 22 13.44 1.01 -8.25
CA THR A 22 13.54 2.44 -7.94
C THR A 22 12.17 3.01 -7.60
N PHE A 23 12.11 3.83 -6.57
CA PHE A 23 10.93 4.55 -6.13
C PHE A 23 11.16 6.04 -6.33
N ILE A 24 10.28 6.67 -7.09
CA ILE A 24 10.25 8.11 -7.31
C ILE A 24 8.99 8.63 -6.61
N GLU A 25 9.16 9.38 -5.53
CA GLU A 25 8.06 9.84 -4.69
C GLU A 25 7.82 11.34 -4.93
N SER A 26 6.60 11.75 -5.22
CA SER A 26 6.32 13.16 -5.57
C SER A 26 6.58 14.17 -4.44
N TRP A 27 6.61 13.72 -3.18
CA TRP A 27 6.85 14.57 -2.01
C TRP A 27 8.30 14.51 -1.51
N ASN A 28 9.17 13.74 -2.18
CA ASN A 28 10.54 13.53 -1.78
C ASN A 28 11.44 13.60 -3.01
N ASP A 29 12.25 14.65 -3.11
CA ASP A 29 13.03 14.97 -4.31
C ASP A 29 14.19 13.99 -4.61
N LYS A 30 14.29 12.90 -3.85
CA LYS A 30 15.36 11.90 -3.98
C LYS A 30 14.78 10.53 -4.31
N PRO A 31 15.06 10.00 -5.52
CA PRO A 31 14.74 8.62 -5.84
C PRO A 31 15.40 7.66 -4.84
N LYS A 32 14.66 6.62 -4.47
CA LYS A 32 15.14 5.58 -3.57
C LYS A 32 15.25 4.27 -4.33
N THR A 33 16.43 3.64 -4.33
CA THR A 33 16.62 2.32 -4.94
C THR A 33 16.74 1.27 -3.86
N GLU A 34 15.97 0.20 -3.99
CA GLU A 34 15.98 -0.92 -3.06
C GLU A 34 16.16 -2.26 -3.80
N SER A 35 16.63 -3.28 -3.07
CA SER A 35 16.71 -4.63 -3.62
C SER A 35 15.32 -5.19 -3.85
N ALA A 36 15.12 -5.79 -5.03
CA ALA A 36 13.86 -6.43 -5.38
C ALA A 36 13.53 -7.60 -4.44
N ASP A 37 14.53 -8.32 -3.92
CA ASP A 37 14.34 -9.51 -3.08
C ASP A 37 13.61 -9.23 -1.76
N GLN A 38 13.51 -7.96 -1.37
CA GLN A 38 12.72 -7.52 -0.21
C GLN A 38 11.20 -7.59 -0.47
N TYR A 39 10.79 -7.88 -1.72
CA TYR A 39 9.41 -7.81 -2.18
C TYR A 39 8.84 -9.14 -2.68
N PRO A 40 7.52 -9.34 -2.47
CA PRO A 40 6.83 -10.49 -3.04
C PRO A 40 6.77 -10.39 -4.57
N ASP A 41 6.60 -11.53 -5.24
CA ASP A 41 6.57 -11.60 -6.71
C ASP A 41 5.47 -10.75 -7.34
N SER A 42 4.32 -10.60 -6.68
CA SER A 42 3.23 -9.72 -7.13
C SER A 42 3.62 -8.24 -7.22
N PHE A 43 4.73 -7.85 -6.58
CA PHE A 43 5.25 -6.49 -6.58
C PHE A 43 6.45 -6.33 -7.52
N LYS A 44 7.17 -7.42 -7.77
CA LYS A 44 8.32 -7.46 -8.67
C LYS A 44 7.94 -7.72 -10.11
N PHE A 45 6.77 -8.31 -10.36
CA PHE A 45 6.39 -8.75 -11.68
C PHE A 45 4.91 -8.50 -11.95
N ARG A 46 4.63 -8.11 -13.19
CA ARG A 46 3.30 -8.26 -13.78
C ARG A 46 3.34 -9.41 -14.76
N CYS A 47 2.52 -10.43 -14.53
CA CYS A 47 2.58 -11.68 -15.26
C CYS A 47 1.27 -11.98 -15.98
N ILE A 48 1.38 -12.66 -17.12
CA ILE A 48 0.28 -13.10 -17.96
C ILE A 48 0.40 -14.58 -18.32
N ASP A 49 -0.74 -15.23 -18.54
CA ASP A 49 -0.82 -16.58 -19.08
C ASP A 49 -0.88 -16.59 -20.62
N GLU A 50 -1.16 -17.76 -21.20
CA GLU A 50 -1.28 -17.98 -22.65
C GLU A 50 -2.45 -17.22 -23.29
N ASN A 51 -3.45 -16.84 -22.49
CA ASN A 51 -4.62 -16.07 -22.92
C ASN A 51 -4.43 -14.55 -22.71
N GLU A 52 -3.23 -14.13 -22.30
CA GLU A 52 -2.92 -12.76 -21.88
C GLU A 52 -3.67 -12.32 -20.62
N ASP A 53 -4.20 -13.27 -19.83
CA ASP A 53 -4.86 -12.99 -18.57
C ASP A 53 -3.81 -12.76 -17.47
N ILE A 54 -4.05 -11.76 -16.63
CA ILE A 54 -3.16 -11.45 -15.51
C ILE A 54 -3.29 -12.56 -14.46
N VAL A 55 -2.18 -13.24 -14.22
CA VAL A 55 -2.11 -14.37 -13.28
C VAL A 55 -0.90 -14.24 -12.35
N PRO A 56 -0.90 -14.93 -11.20
CA PRO A 56 0.30 -15.07 -10.39
C PRO A 56 1.41 -15.80 -11.16
N ARG A 57 2.66 -15.51 -10.79
CA ARG A 57 3.85 -15.94 -11.54
C ARG A 57 3.98 -17.45 -11.72
N ASP A 58 3.53 -18.24 -10.74
CA ASP A 58 3.58 -19.70 -10.77
C ASP A 58 2.72 -20.33 -11.87
N ARG A 59 1.73 -19.59 -12.37
CA ARG A 59 0.83 -19.98 -13.46
C ARG A 59 1.05 -19.19 -14.75
N ALA A 60 2.05 -18.31 -14.76
CA ALA A 60 2.33 -17.42 -15.87
C ALA A 60 3.28 -18.05 -16.89
N GLN A 61 3.10 -17.68 -18.16
CA GLN A 61 4.07 -17.98 -19.21
C GLN A 61 5.08 -16.83 -19.36
N LEU A 62 4.59 -15.59 -19.30
CA LEU A 62 5.36 -14.38 -19.49
C LEU A 62 5.18 -13.44 -18.30
N CYS A 63 6.26 -12.75 -17.93
CA CYS A 63 6.23 -11.70 -16.91
C CYS A 63 7.04 -10.49 -17.37
N ILE A 64 6.61 -9.29 -17.03
CA ILE A 64 7.44 -8.08 -17.09
C ILE A 64 7.94 -7.75 -15.69
N PRO A 65 9.26 -7.64 -15.45
CA PRO A 65 9.79 -7.20 -14.17
C PRO A 65 9.49 -5.70 -13.96
N ILE A 66 9.12 -5.33 -12.74
CA ILE A 66 8.83 -3.95 -12.36
C ILE A 66 10.08 -3.34 -11.77
N MET A 67 10.66 -2.39 -12.49
CA MET A 67 11.94 -1.76 -12.19
C MET A 67 11.77 -0.40 -11.50
N GLU A 68 10.63 0.24 -11.67
CA GLU A 68 10.38 1.57 -11.13
C GLU A 68 8.91 1.75 -10.72
N PHE A 69 8.71 2.43 -9.59
CA PHE A 69 7.42 2.95 -9.16
C PHE A 69 7.50 4.47 -9.07
N ASN A 70 6.65 5.14 -9.82
CA ASN A 70 6.39 6.56 -9.65
C ASN A 70 5.15 6.73 -8.77
N VAL A 71 5.36 7.31 -7.60
CA VAL A 71 4.39 7.40 -6.54
C VAL A 71 3.99 8.85 -6.36
N LYS A 72 2.79 9.19 -6.81
CA LYS A 72 2.19 10.49 -6.59
C LYS A 72 1.26 10.41 -5.39
N ALA A 73 1.56 11.13 -4.32
CA ALA A 73 0.65 11.29 -3.19
C ALA A 73 0.41 12.77 -2.90
N VAL A 74 -0.86 13.14 -2.73
CA VAL A 74 -1.27 14.53 -2.56
C VAL A 74 -2.25 14.70 -1.41
N ASP A 75 -2.27 15.89 -0.80
CA ASP A 75 -3.28 16.32 0.17
C ASP A 75 -4.61 16.72 -0.51
N GLU A 76 -5.58 17.21 0.27
CA GLU A 76 -6.88 17.69 -0.24
C GLU A 76 -6.76 18.89 -1.19
N ALA A 77 -5.71 19.70 -1.03
CA ALA A 77 -5.42 20.85 -1.88
C ALA A 77 -4.64 20.47 -3.16
N GLY A 78 -4.24 19.20 -3.30
CA GLY A 78 -3.49 18.68 -4.43
C GLY A 78 -1.97 18.87 -4.33
N ASN A 79 -1.45 19.30 -3.19
CA ASN A 79 0.00 19.47 -2.99
C ASN A 79 0.67 18.13 -2.67
N PRO A 80 1.93 17.91 -3.08
CA PRO A 80 2.67 16.72 -2.72
C PRO A 80 2.71 16.52 -1.20
N HIS A 81 2.29 15.35 -0.75
CA HIS A 81 2.19 15.04 0.67
C HIS A 81 2.68 13.61 0.92
N PRO A 82 3.41 13.35 2.02
CA PRO A 82 3.73 11.98 2.41
C PRO A 82 2.47 11.12 2.51
N PHE A 83 2.61 9.81 2.30
CA PHE A 83 1.50 8.85 2.44
C PHE A 83 0.69 8.97 3.74
N LYS A 84 1.23 9.60 4.80
CA LYS A 84 0.51 9.70 6.09
C LYS A 84 -0.38 10.92 5.99
N GLY A 85 -1.66 10.71 5.68
CA GLY A 85 -2.59 11.82 5.47
C GLY A 85 -2.62 12.34 4.04
N ALA A 86 -2.09 11.59 3.07
CA ALA A 86 -2.41 11.83 1.68
C ALA A 86 -3.90 11.54 1.44
N HIS A 87 -4.59 12.47 0.80
CA HIS A 87 -5.99 12.31 0.38
C HIS A 87 -6.07 11.37 -0.83
N PHE A 88 -5.11 11.46 -1.74
CA PHE A 88 -5.05 10.62 -2.94
C PHE A 88 -3.64 10.10 -3.19
N ILE A 89 -3.53 8.85 -3.62
CA ILE A 89 -2.29 8.18 -3.99
C ILE A 89 -2.50 7.53 -5.36
N SER A 90 -1.58 7.78 -6.29
CA SER A 90 -1.46 7.10 -7.56
C SER A 90 -0.06 6.51 -7.68
N ILE A 91 0.01 5.24 -8.07
CA ILE A 91 1.24 4.49 -8.22
C ILE A 91 1.32 4.01 -9.66
N THR A 92 2.29 4.49 -10.40
CA THR A 92 2.58 4.03 -11.75
C THR A 92 3.79 3.10 -11.73
N ALA A 93 3.62 1.88 -12.20
CA ALA A 93 4.67 0.89 -12.32
C ALA A 93 5.29 0.91 -13.73
N TYR A 94 6.61 0.82 -13.78
CA TYR A 94 7.37 0.76 -15.02
C TYR A 94 8.31 -0.45 -15.02
N GLY A 95 8.42 -1.08 -16.19
CA GLY A 95 9.37 -2.15 -16.46
C GLY A 95 10.68 -1.63 -17.07
N PRO A 96 11.48 -2.52 -17.68
CA PRO A 96 12.75 -2.16 -18.31
C PRO A 96 12.57 -1.01 -19.32
N ASN A 97 13.55 -0.09 -19.36
CA ASN A 97 13.56 1.09 -20.24
C ASN A 97 12.38 2.06 -20.01
N HIS A 98 11.95 2.24 -18.75
CA HIS A 98 10.83 3.12 -18.35
C HIS A 98 9.52 2.83 -19.08
N ARG A 99 9.25 1.56 -19.38
CA ARG A 99 8.01 1.19 -20.06
C ARG A 99 6.87 1.06 -19.09
N PHE A 100 5.76 1.74 -19.39
CA PHE A 100 4.55 1.67 -18.58
C PHE A 100 4.04 0.22 -18.48
N VAL A 101 3.75 -0.23 -17.26
CA VAL A 101 3.18 -1.55 -16.97
C VAL A 101 1.75 -1.39 -16.49
N GLU A 102 1.55 -0.66 -15.40
CA GLU A 102 0.23 -0.44 -14.83
C GLU A 102 0.18 0.83 -13.98
N VAL A 103 -1.04 1.27 -13.68
CA VAL A 103 -1.33 2.33 -12.72
C VAL A 103 -2.32 1.80 -11.70
N THR A 104 -2.06 2.11 -10.42
CA THR A 104 -2.93 1.78 -9.30
C THR A 104 -3.25 3.05 -8.54
N ASP A 105 -4.53 3.37 -8.42
CA ASP A 105 -5.02 4.54 -7.71
C ASP A 105 -5.72 4.13 -6.41
N SER A 106 -5.46 4.84 -5.31
CA SER A 106 -6.24 4.71 -4.09
C SER A 106 -7.44 5.64 -4.15
N VAL A 107 -8.63 5.11 -3.86
CA VAL A 107 -9.83 5.93 -3.65
C VAL A 107 -9.61 6.85 -2.45
N PRO A 108 -10.08 8.11 -2.48
CA PRO A 108 -9.92 9.03 -1.35
C PRO A 108 -10.33 8.40 -0.03
N GLN A 109 -9.42 8.39 0.96
CA GLN A 109 -9.81 8.00 2.31
C GLN A 109 -10.75 9.07 2.84
N SER A 110 -12.05 8.77 2.87
CA SER A 110 -13.01 9.55 3.63
C SER A 110 -12.46 9.68 5.06
N PRO A 111 -12.47 10.88 5.67
CA PRO A 111 -12.02 11.02 7.04
C PRO A 111 -12.79 10.01 7.90
N SER A 112 -12.05 9.14 8.60
CA SER A 112 -12.68 8.19 9.52
C SER A 112 -13.60 8.99 10.46
N PRO A 113 -14.85 8.54 10.68
CA PRO A 113 -15.71 9.19 11.66
C PRO A 113 -14.92 9.33 12.95
N LEU A 114 -14.81 10.56 13.47
CA LEU A 114 -14.29 10.80 14.81
C LEU A 114 -14.99 9.82 15.75
N PRO A 115 -14.29 9.17 16.69
CA PRO A 115 -14.94 8.31 17.67
C PRO A 115 -16.07 9.12 18.31
N GLU A 116 -17.32 8.66 18.14
CA GLU A 116 -18.47 9.31 18.77
C GLU A 116 -18.11 9.55 20.24
N PRO A 117 -18.28 10.78 20.76
CA PRO A 117 -18.10 11.00 22.18
C PRO A 117 -19.00 10.01 22.93
N PRO A 118 -18.54 9.44 24.05
CA PRO A 118 -19.32 8.43 24.77
C PRO A 118 -20.70 9.01 25.07
N ARG A 119 -21.74 8.40 24.49
CA ARG A 119 -23.13 8.73 24.81
C ARG A 119 -23.29 8.52 26.31
N ILE A 120 -23.41 9.62 27.04
CA ILE A 120 -23.81 9.60 28.45
C ILE A 120 -25.27 9.16 28.44
N SER A 121 -25.51 7.87 28.65
CA SER A 121 -26.84 7.39 29.02
C SER A 121 -27.24 8.09 30.33
N PRO A 122 -28.41 8.75 30.41
CA PRO A 122 -28.87 9.31 31.68
C PRO A 122 -29.04 8.18 32.70
N LYS A 123 -28.32 8.32 33.82
CA LYS A 123 -28.37 7.46 35.00
C LYS A 123 -29.81 7.40 35.54
N THR A 124 -30.39 6.21 35.58
CA THR A 124 -31.38 5.86 36.61
C THR A 124 -30.63 5.67 37.93
N PRO A 125 -31.01 6.34 39.04
CA PRO A 125 -30.32 6.17 40.30
C PRO A 125 -30.79 4.88 40.98
N SER A 126 -29.87 3.98 41.29
CA SER A 126 -30.10 3.03 42.37
C SER A 126 -28.90 3.09 43.30
N ALA A 127 -29.18 3.54 44.51
CA ALA A 127 -28.25 3.71 45.60
C ALA A 127 -27.64 2.37 46.03
N THR A 128 -26.37 2.40 46.40
CA THR A 128 -25.76 1.83 47.64
C THR A 128 -24.31 1.40 47.37
N GLU A 129 -23.36 2.16 47.93
CA GLU A 129 -21.94 1.82 48.15
C GLU A 129 -21.77 1.43 49.65
N PRO A 130 -20.59 1.00 50.19
CA PRO A 130 -19.39 0.28 49.69
C PRO A 130 -18.94 -0.79 50.75
N PRO A 131 -17.65 -1.19 51.02
CA PRO A 131 -16.35 -1.06 50.32
C PRO A 131 -15.48 -2.37 50.27
N GLY A 132 -14.42 -2.41 49.43
CA GLY A 132 -13.45 -3.52 49.50
C GLY A 132 -12.30 -3.55 48.47
N ALA A 133 -11.41 -2.56 48.51
CA ALA A 133 -9.95 -2.59 48.20
C ALA A 133 -9.36 -3.36 46.98
N ARG A 134 -8.74 -2.57 46.07
CA ARG A 134 -7.35 -2.66 45.49
C ARG A 134 -6.98 -3.95 44.69
N LEU A 135 -6.18 -3.96 43.62
CA LEU A 135 -5.28 -3.03 42.93
C LEU A 135 -5.10 -3.66 41.52
N ALA A 136 -5.30 -2.93 40.41
CA ALA A 136 -4.97 -3.45 39.07
C ALA A 136 -4.09 -2.45 38.34
N THR A 137 -2.85 -2.86 38.08
CA THR A 137 -1.80 -2.20 37.31
C THR A 137 -2.27 -1.65 35.96
N PRO A 138 -1.80 -0.47 35.51
CA PRO A 138 -2.00 -0.07 34.13
C PRO A 138 -1.20 -0.99 33.21
N ARG A 139 -1.93 -1.66 32.32
CA ARG A 139 -1.41 -2.43 31.19
C ARG A 139 -0.48 -1.53 30.39
N SER A 140 0.78 -1.95 30.27
CA SER A 140 1.78 -1.36 29.36
C SER A 140 1.14 -1.13 27.99
N VAL A 141 0.99 0.15 27.62
CA VAL A 141 0.65 0.54 26.26
C VAL A 141 1.87 0.20 25.43
N SER A 142 1.84 -0.99 24.83
CA SER A 142 2.83 -1.42 23.85
C SER A 142 2.93 -0.32 22.79
N ALA A 143 4.03 0.43 22.82
CA ALA A 143 4.36 1.42 21.81
C ALA A 143 4.19 0.74 20.44
N ARG A 144 3.19 1.18 19.67
CA ARG A 144 3.04 0.70 18.29
C ARG A 144 4.29 1.13 17.56
N LYS A 145 5.12 0.15 17.17
CA LYS A 145 6.28 0.38 16.32
C LYS A 145 5.83 1.23 15.12
N PRO A 146 6.60 2.24 14.71
CA PRO A 146 6.28 3.01 13.52
C PRO A 146 6.13 2.04 12.35
N MET A 147 4.94 2.00 11.75
CA MET A 147 4.67 1.13 10.61
C MET A 147 5.67 1.44 9.50
N GLY A 148 6.35 0.40 9.04
CA GLY A 148 7.24 0.50 7.89
C GLY A 148 6.47 1.01 6.68
N PHE A 149 7.14 1.81 5.85
CA PHE A 149 6.69 2.25 4.53
C PHE A 149 5.86 1.19 3.77
N TRP A 150 6.30 -0.07 3.84
CA TRP A 150 5.69 -1.24 3.22
C TRP A 150 4.36 -1.70 3.79
N GLU A 151 4.19 -1.62 5.10
CA GLU A 151 2.93 -1.98 5.75
C GLU A 151 1.83 -0.99 5.36
N ARG A 152 2.23 0.22 4.98
CA ARG A 152 1.37 1.32 4.56
C ARG A 152 0.96 1.20 3.09
N ILE A 153 1.89 0.86 2.19
CA ILE A 153 1.56 0.48 0.81
C ILE A 153 0.67 -0.77 0.79
N ARG A 154 0.99 -1.80 1.59
CA ARG A 154 0.12 -3.00 1.73
C ARG A 154 -1.28 -2.66 2.21
N LYS A 155 -1.41 -1.77 3.20
CA LYS A 155 -2.72 -1.35 3.71
C LYS A 155 -3.51 -0.55 2.68
N ALA A 156 -2.85 0.30 1.87
CA ALA A 156 -3.49 1.04 0.79
C ALA A 156 -3.99 0.10 -0.33
N MET A 157 -3.23 -0.96 -0.65
CA MET A 157 -3.60 -1.91 -1.71
C MET A 157 -4.58 -3.00 -1.27
N ARG A 158 -4.71 -3.31 0.04
CA ARG A 158 -5.68 -4.32 0.56
C ARG A 158 -7.11 -3.79 0.75
N GLY A 159 -7.35 -2.50 0.54
CA GLY A 159 -8.68 -1.88 0.62
C GLY A 159 -9.45 -1.88 -0.71
N ILE A 160 -8.93 -2.55 -1.74
CA ILE A 160 -9.57 -2.78 -3.04
C ILE A 160 -9.90 -4.27 -3.12
#